data_AF-A0A2N5G3U0-F1
#
_entry.id   AF-A0A2N5G3U0-F1
#
_cell.length_a   1.000
_cell.length_b   1.000
_cell.length_c   1.000
_cell.angle_alpha   90.00
_cell.angle_beta   90.00
_cell.angle_gamma   90.00
#
_symmetry.space_group_name_H-M   'P 1'
#
loop_
_entity.id
_entity.type
_entity.pdbx_description
1 polymer ?
#
loop_
_entity_poly.entity_id
_entity_poly.type
_entity_poly.pdbx_seq_one_letter_code
_entity_poly.pdbx_strand_id
1 'polypeptide(L)'
;MIMKFNKIVLVVTSIAALLYVLGLFFPTNLEREPIDENFGFTALLLHNSRAQFISILLGSITLGIYSLTYMFINFFSMGFITATLLTEESVSNVISMFLLHGIFEIPAMILSISLGIYIPWKLIGMVKNKTINTVAIRKTAGIFIVILILTVVAAAIEAFVTPKIM
;
A
#
# COMPACT_ATOMS: atom_id res chain seq x y z
N MET A 1 19.68 -16.82 -8.88
CA MET A 1 18.80 -16.19 -9.89
C MET A 1 18.11 -14.98 -9.29
N ILE A 2 18.34 -13.76 -9.78
CA ILE A 2 17.70 -12.54 -9.23
C ILE A 2 16.21 -12.55 -9.60
N MET A 3 15.31 -12.44 -8.63
CA MET A 3 13.86 -12.39 -8.88
C MET A 3 13.50 -11.22 -9.81
N LYS A 4 12.66 -11.50 -10.81
CA LYS A 4 12.10 -10.47 -11.71
C LYS A 4 11.05 -9.67 -10.93
N PHE A 5 10.98 -8.36 -11.17
CA PHE A 5 10.03 -7.46 -10.48
C PHE A 5 8.58 -7.97 -10.53
N ASN A 6 8.11 -8.43 -11.69
CA ASN A 6 6.74 -8.92 -11.85
C ASN A 6 6.46 -10.16 -10.97
N LYS A 7 7.47 -10.99 -10.70
CA LYS A 7 7.32 -12.12 -9.77
C LYS A 7 7.22 -11.64 -8.32
N ILE A 8 7.94 -10.58 -7.95
CA ILE A 8 7.83 -9.96 -6.62
C ILE A 8 6.42 -9.40 -6.45
N VAL A 9 5.92 -8.62 -7.43
CA VAL A 9 4.57 -8.07 -7.41
C VAL A 9 3.52 -9.17 -7.25
N LEU A 10 3.64 -10.28 -8.00
CA LEU A 10 2.72 -11.41 -7.88
C LEU A 10 2.70 -11.99 -6.46
N VAL A 11 3.88 -12.27 -5.90
CA VAL A 11 4.01 -12.82 -4.53
C VAL A 11 3.46 -11.85 -3.49
N VAL A 12 3.83 -10.57 -3.58
CA VAL A 12 3.33 -9.51 -2.68
C VAL A 12 1.81 -9.42 -2.76
N THR A 13 1.24 -9.46 -3.95
CA THR A 13 -0.22 -9.41 -4.15
C THR A 13 -0.91 -10.63 -3.52
N SER A 14 -0.37 -11.83 -3.72
CA SER A 14 -0.93 -13.05 -3.12
C SER A 14 -0.89 -13.02 -1.60
N ILE A 15 0.22 -12.56 -1.01
CA ILE A 15 0.36 -12.46 0.45
C ILE A 15 -0.54 -11.35 1.00
N ALA A 16 -0.61 -10.20 0.34
CA ALA A 16 -1.50 -9.10 0.72
C ALA A 16 -2.97 -9.52 0.73
N ALA A 17 -3.42 -10.26 -0.30
CA ALA A 17 -4.76 -10.81 -0.34
C ALA A 17 -5.02 -11.81 0.80
N LEU A 18 -4.05 -12.67 1.10
CA LEU A 18 -4.13 -13.59 2.23
C LEU A 18 -4.23 -12.84 3.57
N LEU A 19 -3.41 -11.80 3.78
CA LEU A 19 -3.42 -11.00 5.00
C LEU A 19 -4.74 -10.25 5.20
N TYR A 20 -5.31 -9.72 4.12
CA TYR A 20 -6.63 -9.12 4.14
C TYR A 20 -7.70 -10.14 4.54
N VAL A 21 -7.70 -11.32 3.92
CA VAL A 21 -8.63 -12.41 4.26
C VAL A 21 -8.46 -12.85 5.71
N LEU A 22 -7.21 -12.98 6.19
CA LEU A 22 -6.93 -13.31 7.58
C LEU A 22 -7.46 -12.23 8.53
N GLY A 23 -7.30 -10.95 8.20
CA GLY A 23 -7.82 -9.83 8.98
C GLY A 23 -9.35 -9.90 9.17
N LEU A 24 -10.09 -10.39 8.16
CA LEU A 24 -11.55 -10.53 8.26
C LEU A 24 -12.01 -11.45 9.41
N PHE A 25 -11.16 -12.36 9.88
CA PHE A 25 -11.48 -13.29 10.97
C PHE A 25 -11.28 -12.69 12.38
N PHE A 26 -10.79 -11.45 12.49
CA PHE A 26 -10.51 -10.79 13.77
C PHE A 26 -11.31 -9.49 13.93
N PRO A 27 -12.65 -9.50 13.85
CA PRO A 27 -13.44 -8.31 14.13
C PRO A 27 -13.20 -7.85 15.57
N THR A 28 -12.97 -6.55 15.73
CA THR A 28 -12.78 -5.91 17.04
C THR A 28 -13.84 -4.82 17.24
N ASN A 29 -14.16 -4.52 18.49
CA ASN A 29 -14.96 -3.35 18.81
C ASN A 29 -14.05 -2.12 18.61
N LEU A 30 -14.30 -1.36 17.55
CA LEU A 30 -13.65 -0.08 17.37
C LEU A 30 -14.37 0.90 18.30
N GLU A 31 -13.69 1.39 19.34
CA GLU A 31 -14.14 2.61 20.00
C GLU A 31 -14.13 3.71 18.94
N ARG A 32 -15.31 4.18 18.54
CA ARG A 32 -15.43 5.27 17.58
C ARG A 32 -14.80 6.50 18.22
N GLU A 33 -13.56 6.81 17.85
CA GLU A 33 -13.01 8.13 18.13
C GLU A 33 -13.93 9.16 17.46
N PRO A 34 -14.18 10.31 18.12
CA PRO A 34 -14.96 11.38 17.51
C PRO A 34 -14.32 11.72 16.17
N ILE A 35 -15.11 11.57 15.10
CA ILE A 35 -14.68 11.80 13.72
C ILE A 35 -14.32 13.28 13.61
N ASP A 36 -13.03 13.60 13.76
CA ASP A 36 -12.54 14.93 13.47
C ASP A 36 -12.60 15.16 11.95
N GLU A 37 -12.99 16.36 11.60
CA GLU A 37 -13.61 16.76 10.34
C GLU A 37 -12.74 16.43 9.12
N ASN A 38 -13.38 15.91 8.05
CA ASN A 38 -12.88 15.86 6.66
C ASN A 38 -11.35 15.93 6.52
N PHE A 39 -10.67 14.78 6.57
CA PHE A 39 -9.24 14.75 6.24
C PHE A 39 -9.02 15.42 4.88
N GLY A 40 -8.38 16.58 4.90
CA GLY A 40 -8.13 17.34 3.69
C GLY A 40 -7.27 16.53 2.72
N PHE A 41 -7.48 16.73 1.42
CA PHE A 41 -6.68 16.11 0.35
C PHE A 41 -5.18 16.05 0.66
N THR A 42 -4.60 17.16 1.15
CA THR A 42 -3.18 17.25 1.51
C THR A 42 -2.79 16.32 2.65
N ALA A 43 -3.65 16.18 3.67
CA ALA A 43 -3.39 15.30 4.81
C ALA A 43 -3.37 13.83 4.37
N LEU A 44 -4.37 13.41 3.60
CA LEU A 44 -4.47 12.05 3.05
C LEU A 44 -3.29 11.74 2.12
N LEU A 45 -2.98 12.67 1.20
CA LEU A 45 -1.87 12.54 0.27
C LEU A 45 -0.54 12.39 1.01
N LEU A 46 -0.26 13.25 1.99
CA LEU A 46 0.98 13.22 2.75
C LEU A 46 1.08 11.97 3.62
N HIS A 47 -0.02 11.55 4.25
CA HIS A 47 -0.07 10.34 5.06
C HIS A 47 0.32 9.11 4.24
N ASN A 48 -0.40 8.87 3.14
CA ASN A 48 -0.19 7.70 2.30
C ASN A 48 1.13 7.76 1.54
N SER A 49 1.53 8.91 1.01
CA SER A 49 2.83 9.08 0.35
C SER A 49 3.99 8.87 1.31
N ARG A 50 3.90 9.39 2.54
CA ARG A 50 4.93 9.20 3.57
C ARG A 50 5.05 7.72 3.93
N ALA A 51 3.93 7.04 4.18
CA ALA A 51 3.93 5.64 4.54
C ALA A 51 4.56 4.76 3.44
N GLN A 52 4.18 4.99 2.18
CA GLN A 52 4.75 4.32 1.01
C GLN A 52 6.25 4.62 0.83
N PHE A 53 6.66 5.89 1.00
CA PHE A 53 8.06 6.28 0.90
C PHE A 53 8.92 5.63 1.99
N ILE A 54 8.44 5.63 3.23
CA ILE A 54 9.11 4.95 4.35
C ILE A 54 9.20 3.45 4.08
N SER A 55 8.13 2.84 3.57
CA SER A 55 8.11 1.42 3.16
C SER A 55 9.19 1.10 2.13
N ILE A 56 9.36 1.95 1.11
CA ILE A 56 10.40 1.78 0.10
C ILE A 56 11.79 1.98 0.70
N LEU A 57 11.99 3.07 1.46
CA LEU A 57 13.30 3.46 2.00
C LEU A 57 13.80 2.46 3.04
N LEU A 58 13.02 2.26 4.11
CA LEU A 58 13.39 1.32 5.17
C LEU A 58 13.32 -0.12 4.68
N GLY A 59 12.41 -0.45 3.77
CA GLY A 59 12.41 -1.73 3.08
C GLY A 59 13.73 -1.97 2.37
N SER A 60 14.22 -0.98 1.62
CA SER A 60 15.50 -1.11 0.91
C SER A 60 16.69 -1.29 1.85
N ILE A 61 16.72 -0.57 2.97
CA ILE A 61 17.79 -0.66 3.98
C ILE A 61 17.75 -2.02 4.70
N THR A 62 16.56 -2.54 4.98
CA THR A 62 16.34 -3.77 5.75
C THR A 62 16.16 -5.02 4.89
N LEU A 63 16.56 -4.96 3.61
CA LEU A 63 16.44 -6.08 2.66
C LEU A 63 14.99 -6.60 2.49
N GLY A 64 14.01 -5.71 2.61
CA GLY A 64 12.59 -5.95 2.43
C GLY A 64 11.81 -6.23 3.71
N ILE A 65 12.47 -6.40 4.87
CA ILE A 65 11.82 -6.75 6.13
C ILE A 65 10.79 -5.69 6.54
N TYR A 66 11.17 -4.41 6.50
CA TYR A 66 10.23 -3.33 6.86
C TYR A 66 9.03 -3.27 5.89
N SER A 67 9.23 -3.54 4.59
CA SER A 67 8.13 -3.59 3.63
C SER A 67 7.15 -4.74 3.91
N LEU A 68 7.63 -5.86 4.46
CA LEU A 68 6.77 -6.96 4.91
C LEU A 68 5.97 -6.56 6.16
N THR A 69 6.58 -5.85 7.11
CA THR A 69 5.85 -5.29 8.26
C THR A 69 4.80 -4.28 7.83
N TYR A 70 5.14 -3.37 6.91
CA TYR A 70 4.19 -2.43 6.32
C TYR A 70 3.03 -3.17 5.62
N MET A 71 3.32 -4.21 4.85
CA MET A 71 2.29 -5.05 4.22
C MET A 71 1.38 -5.70 5.25
N PHE A 72 1.93 -6.28 6.32
CA PHE A 72 1.16 -6.86 7.41
C PHE A 72 0.22 -5.83 8.01
N ILE A 73 0.76 -4.70 8.47
CA ILE A 73 -0.04 -3.65 9.13
C ILE A 73 -1.16 -3.18 8.21
N ASN A 74 -0.89 -2.84 6.93
CA ASN A 74 -1.94 -2.25 6.08
C ASN A 74 -2.99 -3.26 5.64
N PHE A 75 -2.60 -4.44 5.14
CA PHE A 75 -3.57 -5.39 4.60
C PHE A 75 -4.33 -6.15 5.67
N PHE A 76 -3.66 -6.54 6.76
CA PHE A 76 -4.36 -7.13 7.90
C PHE A 76 -5.29 -6.12 8.56
N SER A 77 -4.85 -4.86 8.72
CA SER A 77 -5.71 -3.82 9.31
C SER A 77 -6.92 -3.53 8.44
N MET A 78 -6.74 -3.39 7.13
CA MET A 78 -7.84 -3.21 6.19
C MET A 78 -8.84 -4.36 6.27
N GLY A 79 -8.36 -5.60 6.40
CA GLY A 79 -9.21 -6.78 6.57
C GLY A 79 -10.06 -6.72 7.84
N PHE A 80 -9.44 -6.49 9.01
CA PHE A 80 -10.21 -6.45 10.25
C PHE A 80 -11.13 -5.23 10.34
N ILE A 81 -10.69 -4.05 9.87
CA ILE A 81 -11.53 -2.83 9.83
C ILE A 81 -12.77 -3.10 8.95
N THR A 82 -12.59 -3.79 7.82
CA THR A 82 -13.72 -4.20 6.98
C THR A 82 -14.67 -5.11 7.75
N ALA A 83 -14.16 -6.12 8.47
CA ALA A 83 -14.99 -7.02 9.27
C ALA A 83 -15.75 -6.29 10.39
N THR A 84 -15.12 -5.34 11.08
CA THR A 84 -15.79 -4.51 12.08
C THR A 84 -16.86 -3.63 11.44
N LEU A 85 -16.58 -2.94 10.33
CA LEU A 85 -17.58 -2.10 9.69
C LEU A 85 -18.80 -2.89 9.19
N LEU A 86 -18.61 -4.16 8.79
CA LEU A 86 -19.70 -5.05 8.40
C LEU A 86 -20.64 -5.45 9.55
N THR A 87 -20.26 -5.23 10.82
CA THR A 87 -21.17 -5.43 11.96
C THR A 87 -22.01 -4.20 12.29
N GLU A 88 -21.60 -3.02 11.83
CA GLU A 88 -22.23 -1.73 12.15
C GLU A 88 -22.94 -1.09 10.94
N GLU A 89 -22.46 -1.35 9.73
CA GLU A 89 -22.90 -0.72 8.49
C GLU A 89 -23.39 -1.74 7.46
N SER A 90 -24.17 -1.27 6.49
CA SER A 90 -24.57 -2.12 5.37
C SER A 90 -23.38 -2.48 4.48
N VAL A 91 -23.41 -3.66 3.86
CA VAL A 91 -22.38 -4.10 2.89
C VAL A 91 -22.15 -3.05 1.79
N SER A 92 -23.23 -2.40 1.33
CA SER A 92 -23.16 -1.34 0.30
C SER A 92 -22.38 -0.12 0.78
N ASN A 93 -22.58 0.29 2.04
CA ASN A 93 -21.86 1.41 2.63
C ASN A 93 -20.37 1.07 2.73
N VAL A 94 -20.02 -0.10 3.30
CA VAL A 94 -18.63 -0.54 3.44
C VAL A 94 -17.90 -0.60 2.09
N ILE A 95 -18.55 -1.15 1.06
CA ILE A 95 -17.98 -1.17 -0.30
C ILE A 95 -17.77 0.26 -0.80
N SER A 96 -18.72 1.18 -0.59
CA SER A 96 -18.57 2.58 -1.01
C SER A 96 -17.45 3.29 -0.26
N MET A 97 -17.22 2.94 1.02
CA MET A 97 -16.12 3.49 1.81
C MET A 97 -14.76 3.12 1.22
N PHE A 98 -14.53 1.83 0.91
CA PHE A 98 -13.21 1.36 0.49
C PHE A 98 -12.98 1.38 -1.02
N LEU A 99 -13.98 1.02 -1.83
CA LEU A 99 -13.75 0.67 -3.24
C LEU A 99 -13.39 1.88 -4.09
N LEU A 100 -13.97 3.06 -3.79
CA LEU A 100 -13.79 4.28 -4.58
C LEU A 100 -12.31 4.69 -4.66
N HIS A 101 -11.64 4.81 -3.52
CA HIS A 101 -10.23 5.20 -3.47
C HIS A 101 -9.28 3.99 -3.44
N GLY A 102 -9.72 2.86 -2.87
CA GLY A 102 -8.93 1.63 -2.71
C GLY A 102 -8.47 1.01 -4.02
N ILE A 103 -9.19 1.23 -5.13
CA ILE A 103 -8.75 0.78 -6.47
C ILE A 103 -7.42 1.41 -6.91
N PHE A 104 -7.08 2.60 -6.39
CA PHE A 104 -5.81 3.28 -6.66
C PHE A 104 -4.80 3.08 -5.52
N GLU A 105 -5.27 3.11 -4.27
CA GLU A 105 -4.40 2.99 -3.10
C GLU A 105 -3.78 1.59 -2.96
N ILE A 106 -4.57 0.53 -3.16
CA ILE A 106 -4.08 -0.85 -3.02
C ILE A 106 -2.94 -1.14 -4.02
N PRO A 107 -3.08 -0.83 -5.33
CA PRO A 107 -1.95 -0.95 -6.25
C PRO A 107 -0.73 -0.10 -5.87
N ALA A 108 -0.92 1.12 -5.37
CA ALA A 108 0.19 1.96 -4.92
C ALA A 108 0.94 1.32 -3.74
N MET A 109 0.22 0.78 -2.76
CA MET A 109 0.79 0.02 -1.64
C MET A 109 1.57 -1.21 -2.12
N ILE A 110 0.97 -2.05 -2.98
CA ILE A 110 1.63 -3.25 -3.51
C ILE A 110 2.92 -2.90 -4.26
N LEU A 111 2.91 -1.84 -5.07
CA LEU A 111 4.09 -1.39 -5.80
C LEU A 111 5.17 -0.85 -4.85
N SER A 112 4.80 -0.10 -3.81
CA SER A 112 5.76 0.42 -2.81
C SER A 112 6.45 -0.72 -2.03
N ILE A 113 5.68 -1.72 -1.57
CA ILE A 113 6.21 -2.93 -0.93
C ILE A 113 7.16 -3.67 -1.88
N SER A 114 6.70 -3.86 -3.13
CA SER A 114 7.48 -4.56 -4.15
C SER A 114 8.79 -3.86 -4.47
N LEU A 115 8.82 -2.52 -4.49
CA LEU A 115 10.04 -1.73 -4.67
C LEU A 115 10.98 -1.87 -3.47
N GLY A 116 10.47 -1.78 -2.23
CA GLY A 116 11.27 -1.94 -1.03
C GLY A 116 11.96 -3.31 -0.92
N ILE A 117 11.34 -4.36 -1.48
CA ILE A 117 11.97 -5.68 -1.64
C ILE A 117 12.93 -5.69 -2.84
N TYR A 118 12.52 -5.16 -4.00
CA TYR A 118 13.27 -5.28 -5.26
C TYR A 118 14.60 -4.51 -5.29
N ILE A 119 14.64 -3.29 -4.75
CA ILE A 119 15.82 -2.41 -4.76
C ILE A 119 17.04 -3.09 -4.14
N PRO A 120 17.00 -3.63 -2.91
CA PRO A 120 18.18 -4.23 -2.29
C PRO A 120 18.71 -5.43 -3.08
N TRP A 121 17.84 -6.27 -3.65
CA TRP A 121 18.27 -7.37 -4.51
C TRP A 121 19.04 -6.90 -5.75
N LYS A 122 18.63 -5.77 -6.33
CA LYS A 122 19.34 -5.18 -7.48
C LYS A 122 20.64 -4.53 -7.08
N LEU A 123 20.68 -3.82 -5.95
CA LEU A 123 21.91 -3.24 -5.42
C LEU A 123 22.96 -4.32 -5.10
N ILE A 124 22.57 -5.40 -4.43
CA ILE A 124 23.46 -6.55 -4.17
C ILE A 124 24.02 -7.12 -5.48
N GLY A 125 23.18 -7.26 -6.52
CA GLY A 125 23.61 -7.71 -7.84
C GLY A 125 24.61 -6.77 -8.51
N MET A 126 24.37 -5.45 -8.45
CA MET A 126 25.28 -4.44 -9.00
C MET A 126 26.64 -4.45 -8.28
N VAL A 127 26.64 -4.55 -6.95
CA VAL A 127 27.86 -4.63 -6.14
C VAL A 127 28.65 -5.90 -6.47
N LYS A 128 27.98 -7.07 -6.50
CA LYS A 128 28.64 -8.35 -6.82
C LYS A 128 29.27 -8.36 -8.21
N ASN A 129 28.56 -7.79 -9.19
CA ASN A 129 29.02 -7.78 -10.58
C ASN A 129 29.87 -6.55 -10.93
N LYS A 130 30.14 -5.66 -9.97
CA LYS A 130 30.86 -4.38 -10.16
C LYS A 130 30.37 -3.57 -11.37
N THR A 131 29.05 -3.60 -11.62
CA THR A 131 28.42 -2.97 -12.79
C THR A 131 27.15 -2.23 -12.39
N ILE A 132 26.94 -1.05 -12.97
CA ILE A 132 25.72 -0.26 -12.75
C ILE A 132 24.64 -0.73 -13.73
N ASN A 133 23.48 -1.12 -13.22
CA ASN A 133 22.33 -1.49 -14.05
C ASN A 133 21.38 -0.30 -14.20
N THR A 134 21.69 0.60 -15.14
CA THR A 134 20.92 1.82 -15.41
C THR A 134 19.47 1.54 -15.81
N VAL A 135 19.22 0.41 -16.47
CA VAL A 135 17.87 -0.05 -16.82
C VAL A 135 17.03 -0.34 -15.57
N ALA A 136 17.64 -0.99 -14.57
CA ALA A 136 16.96 -1.25 -13.30
C ALA A 136 16.65 0.06 -12.54
N ILE A 137 17.56 1.02 -12.55
CA ILE A 137 17.36 2.34 -11.92
C ILE A 137 16.21 3.08 -12.60
N ARG A 138 16.21 3.18 -13.94
CA ARG A 138 15.12 3.82 -14.70
C ARG A 138 13.77 3.15 -14.45
N LYS A 139 13.74 1.82 -14.38
CA LYS A 139 12.53 1.06 -14.05
C LYS A 139 12.03 1.40 -12.64
N THR A 140 12.90 1.45 -11.64
CA THR A 140 12.54 1.82 -10.27
C THR A 140 11.96 3.24 -10.21
N ALA A 141 12.59 4.21 -10.87
CA ALA A 141 12.10 5.58 -10.94
C ALA A 141 10.72 5.67 -11.61
N GLY A 142 10.52 4.95 -12.72
CA GLY A 142 9.22 4.89 -13.40
C GLY A 142 8.11 4.32 -12.52
N ILE A 143 8.39 3.25 -11.77
CA ILE A 143 7.42 2.67 -10.82
C ILE A 143 7.12 3.65 -9.68
N PHE A 144 8.14 4.34 -9.16
CA PHE A 144 7.94 5.35 -8.13
C PHE A 144 7.01 6.49 -8.59
N ILE A 145 7.15 6.96 -9.84
CA ILE A 145 6.24 7.95 -10.43
C ILE A 145 4.81 7.40 -10.51
N VAL A 146 4.64 6.13 -10.92
CA VAL A 146 3.32 5.49 -10.97
C VAL A 146 2.69 5.44 -9.57
N ILE A 147 3.46 5.09 -8.53
CA ILE A 147 2.98 5.11 -7.14
C ILE A 147 2.46 6.51 -6.77
N LEU A 148 3.22 7.56 -7.05
CA LEU A 148 2.80 8.94 -6.74
C LEU A 148 1.51 9.32 -7.46
N ILE A 149 1.37 8.98 -8.74
CA ILE A 149 0.14 9.26 -9.52
C ILE A 149 -1.06 8.55 -8.88
N LEU A 150 -0.92 7.26 -8.58
CA LEU A 150 -1.99 6.48 -7.96
C LEU A 150 -2.39 7.07 -6.60
N THR A 151 -1.43 7.45 -5.77
CA THR A 151 -1.70 8.02 -4.44
C THR A 151 -2.36 9.39 -4.52
N VAL A 152 -1.99 10.23 -5.49
CA VAL A 152 -2.68 11.51 -5.76
C VAL A 152 -4.14 11.27 -6.16
N VAL A 153 -4.39 10.31 -7.06
CA VAL A 153 -5.75 10.00 -7.49
C VAL A 153 -6.58 9.42 -6.34
N ALA A 154 -6.01 8.52 -5.53
CA ALA A 154 -6.66 7.97 -4.35
C ALA A 154 -7.08 9.07 -3.36
N ALA A 155 -6.15 9.95 -2.99
CA ALA A 155 -6.41 11.06 -2.07
C ALA A 155 -7.44 12.05 -2.61
N ALA A 156 -7.47 12.30 -3.93
CA ALA A 156 -8.46 13.17 -4.55
C ALA A 156 -9.86 12.56 -4.49
N ILE A 157 -10.00 11.26 -4.76
CA ILE A 157 -11.27 10.56 -4.66
C ILE A 157 -11.76 10.56 -3.20
N GLU A 158 -10.88 10.23 -2.27
CA GLU A 158 -11.20 10.18 -0.85
C GLU A 158 -11.60 11.56 -0.28
N ALA A 159 -10.92 12.63 -0.67
CA ALA A 159 -11.23 13.97 -0.16
C ALA A 159 -12.46 14.63 -0.82
N PHE A 160 -12.76 14.33 -2.10
CA PHE A 160 -13.75 15.09 -2.88
C PHE A 160 -14.96 14.29 -3.34
N VAL A 161 -14.87 12.97 -3.40
CA VAL A 161 -15.89 12.09 -3.97
C VAL A 161 -16.53 11.24 -2.87
N THR A 162 -15.72 10.57 -2.03
CA THR A 162 -16.21 9.71 -0.95
C THR A 162 -17.21 10.42 -0.02
N PRO A 163 -16.99 11.66 0.46
CA PRO A 163 -17.91 12.36 1.36
C PRO A 163 -19.24 12.76 0.71
N LYS A 164 -19.35 12.72 -0.62
CA LYS A 164 -20.60 13.05 -1.35
C LYS A 164 -21.48 11.82 -1.59
N ILE A 165 -20.92 10.62 -1.41
CA ILE A 165 -21.58 9.34 -1.66
C ILE A 165 -22.04 8.71 -0.35
N MET A 166 -21.36 9.02 0.75
CA MET A 166 -21.70 8.62 2.13
C MET A 166 -22.80 9.48 2.75
#